data_AF-A0A5P8KC62-F1
#
_entry.id   AF-A0A5P8KC62-F1
#
_cell.length_a   1.000
_cell.length_b   1.000
_cell.length_c   1.000
_cell.angle_alpha   90.00
_cell.angle_beta   90.00
_cell.angle_gamma   90.00
#
_symmetry.space_group_name_H-M   'P 1'
#
loop_
_entity.id
_entity.type
_entity.pdbx_description
1 polymer ?
#
loop_
_entity_poly.entity_id
_entity_poly.type
_entity_poly.pdbx_seq_one_letter_code
_entity_poly.pdbx_strand_id
1 'polypeptide(L)' 'MGGAPSITVDVPDDRNLVPPGWYMLFVTDGEGMPSKAKWVQVR' A
#
# COMPACT_ATOMS: atom_id res chain seq x y z
N MET A 1 -21.49 0.40 -16.78
CA MET A 1 -21.03 -0.04 -15.44
C MET A 1 -19.62 0.49 -15.25
N GLY A 2 -19.46 1.60 -14.53
CA GLY A 2 -18.13 2.14 -14.20
C GLY A 2 -17.67 1.51 -12.89
N GLY A 3 -16.68 0.62 -12.95
CA GLY A 3 -15.98 0.15 -11.76
C GLY A 3 -15.09 1.27 -11.20
N ALA A 4 -14.98 1.36 -9.87
CA ALA A 4 -13.99 2.24 -9.28
C ALA A 4 -12.57 1.81 -9.71
N PRO A 5 -11.65 2.74 -9.96
CA PRO A 5 -10.26 2.40 -10.27
C PRO A 5 -9.64 1.64 -9.10
N SER A 6 -8.95 0.54 -9.40
CA SER A 6 -8.24 -0.29 -8.42
C SER A 6 -6.74 -0.23 -8.67
N ILE A 7 -5.95 -0.23 -7.59
CA ILE A 7 -4.49 -0.33 -7.63
C ILE A 7 -4.10 -1.61 -6.89
N THR A 8 -3.29 -2.44 -7.54
CA THR A 8 -2.71 -3.66 -6.96
C THR A 8 -1.24 -3.39 -6.67
N VAL A 9 -0.78 -3.79 -5.49
CA VAL A 9 0.62 -3.68 -5.07
C VAL A 9 1.07 -5.03 -4.51
N ASP A 10 2.31 -5.41 -4.80
CA ASP A 10 2.91 -6.64 -4.31
C ASP A 10 3.85 -6.35 -3.14
N VAL A 11 3.83 -7.23 -2.13
CA VAL A 11 4.78 -7.20 -1.03
C VAL A 11 6.01 -8.02 -1.44
N PRO A 12 7.24 -7.49 -1.32
CA PRO A 12 8.45 -8.26 -1.61
C PRO A 12 8.54 -9.57 -0.81
N ASP A 13 9.03 -10.63 -1.46
CA ASP A 13 9.17 -11.95 -0.83
C ASP A 13 10.28 -12.00 0.23
N ASP A 14 11.26 -11.10 0.16
CA ASP A 14 12.34 -11.02 1.13
C ASP A 14 11.84 -10.40 2.45
N ARG A 15 11.65 -11.27 3.43
CA ARG A 15 11.21 -10.92 4.79
C ARG A 15 12.21 -10.09 5.58
N ASN A 16 13.47 -10.01 5.15
CA ASN A 16 14.45 -9.08 5.75
C ASN A 16 14.23 -7.65 5.25
N LEU A 17 13.66 -7.48 4.06
CA LEU A 17 13.29 -6.16 3.52
C LEU A 17 11.94 -5.70 4.06
N VAL A 18 10.98 -6.62 4.25
CA VAL A 18 9.66 -6.31 4.84
C VAL A 18 9.32 -7.33 5.94
N PRO A 19 9.68 -7.04 7.20
CA PRO A 19 9.32 -7.89 8.32
C PRO A 19 7.79 -8.02 8.50
N PRO A 20 7.27 -9.16 8.99
CA PRO A 20 5.85 -9.30 9.33
C PRO A 20 5.41 -8.25 10.37
N GLY A 21 4.23 -7.67 10.17
CA GLY A 21 3.75 -6.59 11.02
C GLY A 21 2.66 -5.73 10.41
N TRP A 22 2.30 -4.66 11.12
CA TRP A 22 1.34 -3.66 10.68
C TRP A 22 2.03 -2.48 10.01
N TYR A 23 1.58 -2.16 8.80
CA TYR A 23 2.10 -1.05 7.99
C TYR A 23 0.99 -0.09 7.65
N MET A 24 1.33 1.20 7.60
CA MET A 24 0.46 2.23 7.04
C MET A 24 0.80 2.42 5.57
N LEU A 25 -0.15 2.14 4.68
CA LEU A 25 -0.06 2.36 3.25
C LEU A 25 -0.62 3.73 2.88
N PHE A 26 0.18 4.48 2.11
CA PHE A 26 -0.18 5.78 1.54
C PHE A 26 -0.03 5.73 0.03
N VAL A 27 -0.95 6.37 -0.69
CA VAL A 27 -0.80 6.65 -2.12
C VAL A 27 -0.57 8.15 -2.26
N THR A 28 0.47 8.53 -3.00
CA THR A 28 0.81 9.92 -3.29
C THR A 28 0.46 10.21 -4.75
N ASP A 29 -0.21 11.32 -5.01
CA ASP A 29 -0.52 11.75 -6.38
C ASP A 29 0.68 12.42 -7.08
N GLY A 30 0.49 12.84 -8.33
CA GLY A 30 1.53 13.48 -9.14
C GLY A 30 1.98 14.85 -8.65
N GLU A 31 1.27 15.44 -7.69
CA GLU A 31 1.59 16.73 -7.06
C GLU A 31 2.27 16.55 -5.70
N GLY A 32 2.45 15.30 -5.25
CA GLY A 32 3.09 14.98 -3.97
C GLY A 32 2.14 14.95 -2.77
N MET A 33 0.82 14.99 -2.99
CA MET A 33 -0.17 14.95 -1.90
C MET A 33 -0.48 13.50 -1.48
N PRO A 34 -0.28 13.12 -0.20
CA PRO A 34 -0.55 11.77 0.27
C PRO A 34 -2.03 11.55 0.61
N SER A 35 -2.49 10.31 0.46
CA SER A 35 -3.82 9.86 0.88
C SER A 35 -3.96 9.78 2.40
N LYS A 36 -5.20 9.57 2.88
CA LYS A 36 -5.40 9.01 4.23
C LYS A 36 -4.79 7.60 4.29
N ALA A 37 -4.08 7.30 5.38
CA ALA A 37 -3.44 6.01 5.58
C ALA A 37 -4.44 4.85 5.61
N LYS A 38 -4.04 3.70 5.09
CA LYS A 38 -4.73 2.41 5.31
C LYS A 38 -3.81 1.45 6.04
N TRP A 39 -4.33 0.74 7.03
CA TRP A 39 -3.58 -0.32 7.73
C TRP A 39 -3.55 -1.60 6.90
N VAL A 40 -2.37 -2.16 6.71
CA VAL A 40 -2.13 -3.44 6.03
C VAL A 40 -1.31 -4.33 6.95
N GLN A 41 -1.72 -5.59 7.08
CA GLN A 41 -0.97 -6.61 7.83
C GLN A 41 -0.15 -7.47 6.86
N VAL A 42 1.17 -7.43 7.01
CA VAL A 42 2.10 -8.34 6.31
C VAL A 42 2.30 -9.58 7.20
N ARG A 43 2.23 -10.77 6.60
CA ARG A 43 2.33 -12.08 7.29
C ARG A 43 3.58 -12.86 6.90
#